data_AF-A0A3D5CLQ8-F1
#
_entry.id   AF-A0A3D5CLQ8-F1
#
_cell.length_a   1.000
_cell.length_b   1.000
_cell.length_c   1.000
_cell.angle_alpha   90.00
_cell.angle_beta   90.00
_cell.angle_gamma   90.00
#
_symmetry.space_group_name_H-M   'P 1'
#
loop_
_entity.id
_entity.type
_entity.pdbx_description
1 polymer ?
#
loop_
_entity_poly.entity_id
_entity_poly.type
_entity_poly.pdbx_seq_one_letter_code
_entity_poly.pdbx_strand_id
1 'polypeptide(L)'
;MKDIILELDSWISEGQDVVLATVVDTWGSAPRGVGAKMALTANGKMCGSVSGGCVEGAIVEAAKQVFNTGQSNLLEFGVTDDTAWEVGLACGGTISVFVQLLNEDVFRAIRASDNENLVTITVIGGSKNILGRQMVVTENGDQTGSINSNLDNDALSVARYSLQQGASKTVKLQNSIELFVEVVSAPLTLILIGGVHIAIPLSEIAKMIGYRTIVIDPRRSFG
;
A
#
# COMPACT_ATOMS: atom_id res chain seq x y z
N MET A 1 1.31 2.25 -3.34
CA MET A 1 2.71 1.79 -3.42
C MET A 1 3.53 2.49 -4.52
N LYS A 2 2.93 2.93 -5.65
CA LYS A 2 3.65 3.52 -6.80
C LYS A 2 4.76 4.50 -6.44
N ASP A 3 4.51 5.37 -5.47
CA ASP A 3 5.44 6.42 -5.01
C ASP A 3 6.73 5.91 -4.33
N ILE A 4 6.84 4.60 -4.04
CA ILE A 4 8.02 4.00 -3.38
C ILE A 4 8.56 2.76 -4.10
N ILE A 5 7.94 2.33 -5.23
CA ILE A 5 8.30 1.06 -5.89
C ILE A 5 9.74 1.05 -6.38
N LEU A 6 10.21 2.16 -6.96
CA LEU A 6 11.56 2.23 -7.55
C LEU A 6 12.65 2.13 -6.48
N GLU A 7 12.44 2.78 -5.33
CA GLU A 7 13.33 2.70 -4.18
C GLU A 7 13.33 1.28 -3.59
N LEU A 8 12.16 0.65 -3.47
CA LEU A 8 12.03 -0.73 -3.01
C LEU A 8 12.78 -1.70 -3.94
N ASP A 9 12.60 -1.57 -5.26
CA ASP A 9 13.33 -2.37 -6.26
C ASP A 9 14.85 -2.22 -6.07
N SER A 10 15.34 -0.99 -5.90
CA SER A 10 16.76 -0.73 -5.66
C SER A 10 17.27 -1.42 -4.39
N TRP A 11 16.58 -1.24 -3.26
CA TRP A 11 17.03 -1.77 -1.98
C TRP A 11 17.00 -3.30 -1.94
N ILE A 12 15.96 -3.92 -2.51
CA ILE A 12 15.88 -5.38 -2.61
C ILE A 12 16.99 -5.91 -3.53
N SER A 13 17.27 -5.24 -4.64
CA SER A 13 18.38 -5.62 -5.54
C SER A 13 19.77 -5.48 -4.89
N GLU A 14 19.91 -4.57 -3.93
CA GLU A 14 21.09 -4.40 -3.07
C GLU A 14 21.17 -5.46 -1.95
N GLY A 15 20.16 -6.34 -1.82
CA GLY A 15 20.08 -7.35 -0.76
C GLY A 15 19.78 -6.76 0.62
N GLN A 16 19.09 -5.62 0.68
CA GLN A 16 18.73 -4.97 1.94
C GLN A 16 17.38 -5.46 2.45
N ASP A 17 17.32 -5.79 3.74
CA ASP A 17 16.05 -5.98 4.43
C ASP A 17 15.28 -4.65 4.47
N VAL A 18 13.98 -4.74 4.19
CA VAL A 18 13.06 -3.60 4.18
C VAL A 18 11.93 -3.85 5.16
N VAL A 19 11.62 -2.84 5.98
CA VAL A 19 10.36 -2.75 6.73
C VAL A 19 9.39 -1.86 5.97
N LEU A 20 8.15 -2.32 5.87
CA LEU A 20 7.05 -1.59 5.27
C LEU A 20 6.03 -1.22 6.34
N ALA A 21 5.78 0.07 6.49
CA ALA A 21 4.68 0.63 7.27
C ALA A 21 3.54 1.03 6.34
N THR A 22 2.32 0.55 6.61
CA THR A 22 1.12 0.81 5.80
C THR A 22 0.01 1.37 6.66
N VAL A 23 -0.61 2.47 6.25
CA VAL A 23 -1.86 2.96 6.86
C VAL A 23 -2.98 2.01 6.50
N VAL A 24 -3.53 1.30 7.49
CA VAL A 24 -4.57 0.27 7.29
C VAL A 24 -5.96 0.76 7.64
N ASP A 25 -6.05 1.81 8.47
CA ASP A 25 -7.31 2.45 8.82
C ASP A 25 -7.08 3.94 9.12
N THR A 26 -8.12 4.75 8.93
CA THR A 26 -8.11 6.18 9.21
C THR A 26 -9.48 6.65 9.67
N TRP A 27 -9.52 7.58 10.62
CA TRP A 27 -10.74 8.26 11.02
C TRP A 27 -10.55 9.78 11.06
N GLY A 28 -11.59 10.53 10.70
CA GLY A 28 -11.53 11.99 10.66
C GLY A 28 -10.58 12.52 9.58
N SER A 29 -9.95 13.65 9.84
CA SER A 29 -9.09 14.36 8.89
C SER A 29 -7.65 13.83 8.91
N ALA A 30 -7.45 12.54 8.61
CA ALA A 30 -6.12 11.95 8.53
C ALA A 30 -5.30 12.58 7.37
N PRO A 31 -3.99 12.85 7.56
CA PRO A 31 -3.19 13.60 6.58
C PRO A 31 -2.77 12.75 5.38
N ARG A 32 -2.75 11.42 5.52
CA ARG A 32 -2.57 10.43 4.44
C ARG A 32 -3.70 9.40 4.55
N GLY A 33 -4.21 8.97 3.40
CA GLY A 33 -5.30 7.99 3.34
C GLY A 33 -4.84 6.55 3.56
N VAL A 34 -5.83 5.67 3.74
CA VAL A 34 -5.65 4.21 3.75
C VAL A 34 -4.83 3.75 2.53
N GLY A 35 -3.86 2.88 2.75
CA GLY A 35 -2.92 2.39 1.73
C GLY A 35 -1.68 3.28 1.55
N ALA A 36 -1.58 4.42 2.23
CA ALA A 36 -0.32 5.17 2.28
C ALA A 36 0.79 4.33 2.92
N LYS A 37 2.00 4.42 2.37
CA LYS A 37 3.14 3.59 2.78
C LYS A 37 4.37 4.41 3.07
N MET A 38 5.16 3.91 4.01
CA MET A 38 6.53 4.33 4.28
C MET A 38 7.39 3.07 4.33
N ALA A 39 8.54 3.09 3.67
CA ALA A 39 9.50 2.01 3.70
C ALA A 39 10.81 2.47 4.35
N LEU A 40 11.44 1.57 5.09
CA LEU A 40 12.69 1.80 5.79
C LEU A 40 13.63 0.62 5.58
N THR A 41 14.92 0.90 5.51
CA THR A 41 15.97 -0.12 5.50
C THR A 41 16.67 -0.18 6.86
N ALA A 42 17.37 -1.28 7.15
CA ALA A 42 18.14 -1.42 8.39
C ALA A 42 19.28 -0.38 8.51
N ASN A 43 19.79 0.14 7.39
CA ASN A 43 20.81 1.19 7.36
C ASN A 43 20.26 2.62 7.45
N GLY A 44 18.95 2.79 7.68
CA GLY A 44 18.31 4.07 7.97
C GLY A 44 17.89 4.88 6.74
N LYS A 45 17.91 4.30 5.52
CA LYS A 45 17.23 4.92 4.38
C LYS A 45 15.72 4.83 4.59
N MET A 46 14.99 5.82 4.07
CA MET A 46 13.53 5.87 4.13
C MET A 46 12.94 6.53 2.88
N CYS A 47 11.76 6.07 2.47
CA CYS A 47 10.97 6.66 1.39
C CYS A 47 9.47 6.51 1.69
N GLY A 48 8.66 7.35 1.05
CA GLY A 48 7.23 7.45 1.36
C GLY A 48 6.94 8.10 2.71
N SER A 49 5.67 8.08 3.11
CA SER A 49 5.22 8.71 4.36
C SER A 49 3.80 8.28 4.69
N VAL A 50 3.54 8.05 5.98
CA VAL A 50 2.22 7.66 6.52
C VAL A 50 1.45 8.82 7.15
N SER A 51 2.10 9.94 7.48
CA SER A 51 1.39 11.11 8.04
C SER A 51 1.83 12.48 7.51
N GLY A 52 3.00 12.57 6.88
CA GLY A 52 3.60 13.81 6.43
C GLY A 52 4.54 14.47 7.44
N GLY A 53 4.88 13.79 8.55
CA GLY A 53 5.95 14.19 9.47
C GLY A 53 5.65 13.99 10.96
N CYS A 54 4.39 13.84 11.36
CA CYS A 54 4.00 13.79 12.77
C CYS A 54 4.40 12.48 13.47
N VAL A 55 4.20 11.34 12.81
CA VAL A 55 4.35 10.01 13.46
C VAL A 55 5.54 9.21 12.90
N GLU A 56 6.23 9.72 11.87
CA GLU A 56 7.34 9.05 11.19
C GLU A 56 8.45 8.63 12.16
N GLY A 57 8.74 9.42 13.20
CA GLY A 57 9.72 9.04 14.23
C GLY A 57 9.31 7.79 15.02
N ALA A 58 8.03 7.66 15.37
CA ALA A 58 7.51 6.46 16.03
C ALA A 58 7.53 5.24 15.10
N ILE A 59 7.27 5.44 13.81
CA ILE A 59 7.39 4.38 12.79
C ILE A 59 8.85 3.91 12.66
N VAL A 60 9.83 4.81 12.70
CA VAL A 60 11.26 4.45 12.68
C VAL A 60 11.62 3.56 13.88
N GLU A 61 11.16 3.90 15.08
CA GLU A 61 11.42 3.08 16.27
C GLU A 61 10.73 1.70 16.19
N ALA A 62 9.49 1.65 15.70
CA ALA A 62 8.81 0.39 15.46
C ALA A 62 9.52 -0.46 14.39
N ALA A 63 10.02 0.16 13.31
CA ALA A 63 10.76 -0.52 12.27
C ALA A 63 12.05 -1.16 12.81
N LYS A 64 12.80 -0.46 13.69
CA LYS A 64 13.96 -1.04 14.38
C LYS A 64 13.59 -2.28 15.19
N GLN A 65 12.45 -2.26 15.88
CA GLN A 65 11.96 -3.44 16.61
C GLN A 65 11.61 -4.58 15.65
N VAL A 66 10.97 -4.29 14.52
CA VAL A 66 10.66 -5.28 13.49
C VAL A 66 11.94 -5.89 12.90
N PHE A 67 12.97 -5.09 12.58
CA PHE A 67 14.26 -5.62 12.12
C PHE A 67 14.91 -6.56 13.15
N ASN A 68 14.82 -6.22 14.45
CA ASN A 68 15.45 -7.01 15.51
C ASN A 68 14.68 -8.29 15.85
N THR A 69 13.35 -8.29 15.72
CA THR A 69 12.49 -9.37 16.24
C THR A 69 11.81 -10.19 15.15
N GLY A 70 11.70 -9.65 13.94
CA GLY A 70 10.86 -10.17 12.86
C GLY A 70 9.35 -10.08 13.14
N GLN A 71 8.93 -9.47 14.25
CA GLN A 71 7.52 -9.41 14.66
C GLN A 71 6.85 -8.16 14.08
N SER A 72 5.69 -8.35 13.45
CA SER A 72 4.87 -7.26 12.93
C SER A 72 4.07 -6.59 14.03
N ASN A 73 3.81 -5.29 13.89
CA ASN A 73 3.11 -4.48 14.89
C ASN A 73 2.02 -3.63 14.24
N LEU A 74 0.85 -3.53 14.89
CA LEU A 74 -0.16 -2.53 14.58
C LEU A 74 -0.03 -1.39 15.58
N LEU A 75 0.13 -0.16 15.08
CA LEU A 75 0.24 1.05 15.89
C LEU A 75 -0.96 1.94 15.62
N GLU A 76 -1.51 2.52 16.67
CA GLU A 76 -2.61 3.47 16.57
C GLU A 76 -2.12 4.85 17.00
N PHE A 77 -2.41 5.86 16.19
CA PHE A 77 -2.07 7.25 16.46
C PHE A 77 -3.34 8.07 16.38
N GLY A 78 -3.56 8.96 17.34
CA GLY A 78 -4.76 9.80 17.40
C GLY A 78 -4.47 11.21 17.86
N VAL A 79 -5.54 11.92 18.20
CA VAL A 79 -5.43 13.22 18.84
C VAL A 79 -5.05 12.99 20.29
N THR A 80 -3.93 13.55 20.71
CA THR A 80 -3.52 13.58 22.12
C THR A 80 -4.49 14.45 22.90
N ASP A 81 -5.20 13.88 23.87
CA ASP A 81 -5.72 14.70 24.97
C ASP A 81 -4.51 15.22 25.77
N ASP A 82 -4.59 16.48 26.22
CA ASP A 82 -3.54 17.31 26.85
C ASP A 82 -2.85 16.74 28.13
N THR A 83 -2.92 15.43 28.40
CA THR A 83 -2.42 14.82 29.65
C THR A 83 -1.43 13.67 29.50
N ALA A 84 -1.03 13.27 28.28
CA ALA A 84 0.04 12.26 28.12
C ALA A 84 0.93 12.54 26.91
N TRP A 85 2.23 12.32 27.07
CA TRP A 85 3.26 12.37 26.03
C TRP A 85 3.07 11.27 24.97
N GLU A 86 1.94 11.27 24.26
CA GLU A 86 1.73 10.43 23.08
C GLU A 86 2.02 11.25 21.82
N VAL A 87 2.57 10.61 20.79
CA VAL A 87 2.84 11.28 19.51
C VAL A 87 1.50 11.39 18.77
N GLY A 88 0.87 12.56 18.85
CA GLY A 88 -0.46 12.81 18.28
C GLY A 88 -0.45 13.38 16.86
N LEU A 89 -1.57 13.21 16.15
CA LEU A 89 -1.82 13.86 14.87
C LEU A 89 -2.35 15.28 15.08
N ALA A 90 -1.66 16.28 14.50
CA ALA A 90 -2.06 17.69 14.61
C ALA A 90 -3.36 18.03 13.85
N CYS A 91 -3.83 17.15 12.98
CA CYS A 91 -4.96 17.38 12.06
C CYS A 91 -6.33 16.92 12.59
N GLY A 92 -6.42 16.40 13.82
CA GLY A 92 -7.70 16.05 14.45
C GLY A 92 -8.28 14.69 14.04
N GLY A 93 -7.51 13.84 13.35
CA GLY A 93 -7.90 12.48 12.96
C GLY A 93 -7.13 11.39 13.72
N THR A 94 -7.43 10.13 13.43
CA THR A 94 -6.65 8.97 13.86
C THR A 94 -6.19 8.15 12.65
N ILE A 95 -5.06 7.47 12.78
CA ILE A 95 -4.59 6.49 11.80
C ILE A 95 -4.11 5.23 12.51
N SER A 96 -4.32 4.08 11.89
CA SER A 96 -3.72 2.82 12.29
C SER A 96 -2.68 2.41 11.25
N VAL A 97 -1.46 2.15 11.69
CA VAL A 97 -0.31 1.83 10.83
C VAL A 97 0.20 0.44 11.16
N PHE A 98 0.14 -0.45 10.18
CA PHE A 98 0.70 -1.80 10.29
C PHE A 98 2.14 -1.81 9.78
N VAL A 99 3.07 -2.25 10.63
CA VAL A 99 4.52 -2.26 10.40
C VAL A 99 5.01 -3.70 10.38
N GLN A 100 5.63 -4.11 9.29
CA GLN A 100 6.11 -5.49 9.10
C GLN A 100 7.35 -5.53 8.20
N LEU A 101 8.07 -6.65 8.19
CA LEU A 101 9.07 -6.91 7.15
C LEU A 101 8.37 -7.02 5.79
N LEU A 102 9.01 -6.48 4.76
CA LEU A 102 8.55 -6.62 3.39
C LEU A 102 8.61 -8.09 2.99
N ASN A 103 7.50 -8.63 2.51
CA ASN A 103 7.50 -9.92 1.85
C ASN A 103 7.90 -9.73 0.38
N GLU A 104 9.09 -10.19 0.02
CA GLU A 104 9.62 -10.05 -1.35
C GLU A 104 8.78 -10.76 -2.41
N ASP A 105 8.21 -11.92 -2.11
CA ASP A 105 7.38 -12.66 -3.07
C ASP A 105 6.09 -11.90 -3.38
N VAL A 106 5.47 -11.32 -2.36
CA VAL A 106 4.30 -10.44 -2.49
C VAL A 106 4.67 -9.18 -3.27
N PHE A 107 5.80 -8.55 -2.94
CA PHE A 107 6.27 -7.38 -3.66
C PHE A 107 6.52 -7.67 -5.14
N ARG A 108 7.21 -8.78 -5.46
CA ARG A 108 7.46 -9.22 -6.84
C ARG A 108 6.15 -9.52 -7.59
N ALA A 109 5.16 -10.12 -6.93
CA ALA A 109 3.84 -10.34 -7.51
C ALA A 109 3.16 -9.01 -7.86
N ILE A 110 3.14 -8.05 -6.92
CA ILE A 110 2.61 -6.69 -7.18
C ILE A 110 3.35 -6.04 -8.35
N ARG A 111 4.67 -6.17 -8.41
CA ARG A 111 5.49 -5.61 -9.49
C ARG A 111 5.17 -6.27 -10.84
N ALA A 112 5.02 -7.59 -10.89
CA ALA A 112 4.67 -8.31 -12.12
C ALA A 112 3.29 -7.90 -12.67
N SER A 113 2.39 -7.48 -11.78
CA SER A 113 0.99 -7.12 -12.05
C SER A 113 0.75 -5.61 -12.26
N ASP A 114 1.76 -4.82 -12.65
CA ASP A 114 1.69 -3.35 -12.73
C ASP A 114 0.65 -2.79 -13.75
N ASN A 115 0.09 -3.65 -14.61
CA ASN A 115 -0.91 -3.29 -15.62
C ASN A 115 -2.29 -3.93 -15.39
N GLU A 116 -2.50 -4.62 -14.28
CA GLU A 116 -3.77 -5.27 -13.93
C GLU A 116 -4.23 -4.83 -12.54
N ASN A 117 -5.53 -4.98 -12.26
CA ASN A 117 -6.00 -4.77 -10.90
C ASN A 117 -5.64 -5.99 -10.04
N LEU A 118 -5.23 -5.74 -8.81
CA LEU A 118 -4.96 -6.78 -7.84
C LEU A 118 -5.44 -6.38 -6.45
N VAL A 119 -5.56 -7.38 -5.58
CA VAL A 119 -5.78 -7.20 -4.16
C VAL A 119 -4.64 -7.81 -3.39
N THR A 120 -4.10 -7.04 -2.44
CA THR A 120 -3.20 -7.57 -1.41
C THR A 120 -3.98 -7.72 -0.11
N ILE A 121 -3.89 -8.89 0.51
CA ILE A 121 -4.46 -9.19 1.81
C ILE A 121 -3.31 -9.33 2.80
N THR A 122 -3.40 -8.65 3.94
CA THR A 122 -2.45 -8.77 5.05
C THR A 122 -3.22 -9.06 6.34
N VAL A 123 -2.79 -10.05 7.11
CA VAL A 123 -3.34 -10.30 8.45
C VAL A 123 -2.80 -9.24 9.41
N ILE A 124 -3.67 -8.37 9.91
CA ILE A 124 -3.31 -7.27 10.81
C ILE A 124 -3.81 -7.46 12.25
N GLY A 125 -4.65 -8.47 12.49
CA GLY A 125 -5.14 -8.85 13.81
C GLY A 125 -5.44 -10.34 13.90
N GLY A 126 -5.27 -10.92 15.09
CA GLY A 126 -5.46 -12.34 15.36
C GLY A 126 -4.26 -12.97 16.07
N SER A 127 -4.03 -14.27 15.86
CA SER A 127 -2.90 -14.99 16.47
C SER A 127 -1.56 -14.49 15.94
N LYS A 128 -0.56 -14.36 16.84
CA LYS A 128 0.81 -13.93 16.49
C LYS A 128 1.46 -14.77 15.39
N ASN A 129 1.09 -16.04 15.24
CA ASN A 129 1.70 -16.95 14.26
C ASN A 129 1.27 -16.67 12.80
N ILE A 130 0.20 -15.92 12.61
CA ILE A 130 -0.32 -15.56 11.28
C ILE A 130 -0.27 -14.06 11.01
N LEU A 131 0.05 -13.24 12.02
CA LEU A 131 0.17 -11.79 11.89
C LEU A 131 1.24 -11.44 10.84
N GLY A 132 0.91 -10.52 9.94
CA GLY A 132 1.80 -10.13 8.83
C GLY A 132 1.86 -11.14 7.68
N ARG A 133 1.14 -12.27 7.75
CA ARG A 133 1.01 -13.14 6.57
C ARG A 133 0.21 -12.44 5.49
N GLN A 134 0.61 -12.70 4.26
CA GLN A 134 0.11 -11.99 3.10
C GLN A 134 -0.29 -12.94 1.96
N MET A 135 -1.25 -12.46 1.18
CA MET A 135 -1.69 -13.09 -0.06
C MET A 135 -1.98 -12.00 -1.09
N VAL A 136 -1.61 -12.23 -2.33
CA VAL A 136 -1.96 -11.39 -3.48
C VAL A 136 -2.91 -12.18 -4.37
N VAL A 137 -3.94 -11.51 -4.87
CA VAL A 137 -4.93 -12.06 -5.80
C VAL A 137 -5.09 -11.08 -6.95
N THR A 138 -4.77 -11.52 -8.17
CA THR A 138 -4.94 -10.71 -9.39
C THR A 138 -6.38 -10.77 -9.90
N GLU A 139 -6.78 -9.84 -10.77
CA GLU A 139 -8.08 -9.88 -11.44
C GLU A 139 -8.30 -11.13 -12.30
N ASN A 140 -7.21 -11.73 -12.79
CA ASN A 140 -7.22 -12.97 -13.55
C ASN A 140 -7.36 -14.23 -12.66
N GLY A 141 -7.32 -14.04 -11.33
CA GLY A 141 -7.49 -15.10 -10.35
C GLY A 141 -6.19 -15.79 -9.92
N ASP A 142 -5.03 -15.29 -10.36
CA ASP A 142 -3.75 -15.81 -9.90
C ASP A 142 -3.54 -15.43 -8.44
N GLN A 143 -3.04 -16.40 -7.66
CA GLN A 143 -2.77 -16.24 -6.24
C GLN A 143 -1.28 -16.39 -5.97
N THR A 144 -0.71 -15.47 -5.21
CA THR A 144 0.65 -15.59 -4.63
C THR A 144 0.58 -15.45 -3.12
N GLY A 145 1.29 -16.30 -2.38
CA GLY A 145 1.27 -16.31 -0.92
C GLY A 145 0.01 -16.97 -0.31
N SER A 146 -0.06 -16.96 1.00
CA SER A 146 -1.13 -17.57 1.80
C SER A 146 -1.20 -16.86 3.16
N ILE A 147 -2.42 -16.59 3.62
CA ILE A 147 -2.62 -16.11 4.99
C ILE A 147 -2.69 -17.29 5.97
N ASN A 148 -3.40 -18.35 5.58
CA ASN A 148 -3.58 -19.60 6.30
C ASN A 148 -4.37 -20.54 5.38
N SER A 149 -3.89 -21.76 5.17
CA SER A 149 -4.53 -22.73 4.27
C SER A 149 -6.03 -22.95 4.55
N ASN A 150 -6.48 -22.79 5.80
CA ASN A 150 -7.87 -22.97 6.19
C ASN A 150 -8.73 -21.71 5.96
N LEU A 151 -8.11 -20.56 5.72
CA LEU A 151 -8.78 -19.26 5.55
C LEU A 151 -8.58 -18.67 4.14
N ASP A 152 -7.67 -19.22 3.34
CA ASP A 152 -7.36 -18.70 2.01
C ASP A 152 -8.60 -18.64 1.11
N ASN A 153 -9.53 -19.60 1.22
CA ASN A 153 -10.79 -19.58 0.46
C ASN A 153 -11.72 -18.42 0.87
N ASP A 154 -11.79 -18.10 2.16
CA ASP A 154 -12.56 -16.96 2.66
C ASP A 154 -11.91 -15.65 2.21
N ALA A 155 -10.57 -15.58 2.32
CA ALA A 155 -9.79 -14.43 1.88
C ALA A 155 -9.89 -14.20 0.36
N LEU A 156 -9.89 -15.25 -0.46
CA LEU A 156 -10.13 -15.18 -1.90
C LEU A 156 -11.51 -14.61 -2.22
N SER A 157 -12.53 -15.01 -1.46
CA SER A 157 -13.89 -14.49 -1.62
C SER A 157 -13.95 -12.98 -1.29
N VAL A 158 -13.27 -12.57 -0.22
CA VAL A 158 -13.12 -11.15 0.14
C VAL A 158 -12.33 -10.38 -0.93
N ALA A 159 -11.25 -10.95 -1.47
CA ALA A 159 -10.45 -10.32 -2.52
C ALA A 159 -11.28 -10.03 -3.77
N ARG A 160 -12.02 -11.04 -4.26
CA ARG A 160 -12.89 -10.90 -5.45
C ARG A 160 -13.95 -9.83 -5.26
N TYR A 161 -14.57 -9.79 -4.08
CA TYR A 161 -15.55 -8.76 -3.76
C TYR A 161 -14.92 -7.36 -3.72
N SER A 162 -13.74 -7.21 -3.11
CA SER A 162 -13.04 -5.92 -3.03
C SER A 162 -12.56 -5.43 -4.39
N LEU A 163 -12.12 -6.32 -5.30
CA LEU A 163 -11.79 -5.97 -6.69
C LEU A 163 -12.98 -5.31 -7.41
N GLN A 164 -14.19 -5.82 -7.20
CA GLN A 164 -15.40 -5.27 -7.81
C GLN A 164 -15.79 -3.89 -7.24
N GLN A 165 -15.53 -3.67 -5.95
CA GLN A 165 -15.85 -2.40 -5.28
C GLN A 165 -14.78 -1.32 -5.49
N GLY A 166 -13.54 -1.71 -5.78
CA GLY A 166 -12.43 -0.77 -6.01
C GLY A 166 -11.93 -0.03 -4.77
N ALA A 167 -12.27 -0.50 -3.56
CA ALA A 167 -11.96 0.20 -2.31
C ALA A 167 -11.18 -0.67 -1.32
N SER A 168 -10.07 -0.13 -0.82
CA SER A 168 -9.29 -0.73 0.27
C SER A 168 -9.99 -0.58 1.62
N LYS A 169 -9.93 -1.61 2.47
CA LYS A 169 -10.61 -1.63 3.77
C LYS A 169 -10.06 -2.69 4.70
N THR A 170 -10.36 -2.54 5.99
CA THR A 170 -10.19 -3.62 6.97
C THR A 170 -11.44 -4.49 7.05
N VAL A 171 -11.26 -5.81 7.10
CA VAL A 171 -12.34 -6.82 7.17
C VAL A 171 -12.08 -7.75 8.34
N LYS A 172 -13.07 -7.97 9.19
CA LYS A 172 -13.02 -8.98 10.26
C LYS A 172 -13.57 -10.30 9.73
N LEU A 173 -12.78 -11.36 9.85
CA LEU A 173 -13.21 -12.74 9.60
C LEU A 173 -13.69 -13.39 10.90
N GLN A 174 -14.19 -14.62 10.78
CA GLN A 174 -14.47 -15.47 11.92
C GLN A 174 -13.17 -15.70 12.75
N ASN A 175 -13.32 -16.01 14.05
CA ASN A 175 -12.20 -16.23 14.98
C ASN A 175 -11.33 -15.00 15.31
N SER A 176 -11.90 -13.79 15.23
CA SER A 176 -11.22 -12.53 15.59
C SER A 176 -9.97 -12.24 14.76
N ILE A 177 -9.95 -12.71 13.51
CA ILE A 177 -8.88 -12.39 12.55
C ILE A 177 -9.28 -11.12 11.82
N GLU A 178 -8.35 -10.17 11.74
CA GLU A 178 -8.55 -8.91 11.03
C GLU A 178 -7.61 -8.85 9.83
N LEU A 179 -8.19 -8.59 8.67
CA LEU A 179 -7.49 -8.50 7.40
C LEU A 179 -7.50 -7.06 6.92
N PHE A 180 -6.34 -6.54 6.55
CA PHE A 180 -6.27 -5.37 5.68
C PHE A 180 -6.34 -5.85 4.23
N VAL A 181 -7.32 -5.35 3.49
CA VAL A 181 -7.56 -5.67 2.09
C VAL A 181 -7.27 -4.42 1.28
N GLU A 182 -6.13 -4.41 0.59
CA GLU A 182 -5.68 -3.30 -0.23
C GLU A 182 -6.00 -3.58 -1.70
N VAL A 183 -6.84 -2.76 -2.32
CA VAL A 183 -7.07 -2.78 -3.76
C VAL A 183 -6.01 -1.92 -4.43
N VAL A 184 -5.25 -2.52 -5.35
CA VAL A 184 -4.25 -1.82 -6.16
C VAL A 184 -4.74 -1.82 -7.59
N SER A 185 -5.13 -0.64 -8.06
CA SER A 185 -5.65 -0.47 -9.42
C SER A 185 -4.56 -0.20 -10.45
N ALA A 186 -4.75 -0.77 -11.63
CA ALA A 186 -4.00 -0.40 -12.81
C ALA A 186 -4.15 1.11 -13.08
N PRO A 187 -3.12 1.79 -13.62
CA PRO A 187 -3.23 3.20 -14.00
C PRO A 187 -4.43 3.44 -14.93
N LEU A 188 -5.25 4.45 -14.62
CA LEU A 188 -6.33 4.85 -15.52
C LEU A 188 -5.75 5.29 -16.87
N THR A 189 -6.38 4.87 -17.96
CA THR A 189 -5.94 5.23 -19.31
C THR A 189 -6.72 6.43 -19.84
N LEU A 190 -6.02 7.54 -20.10
CA LEU A 190 -6.55 8.70 -20.81
C LEU A 190 -6.25 8.55 -22.31
N ILE A 191 -7.30 8.40 -23.11
CA ILE A 191 -7.20 8.37 -24.57
C ILE A 191 -7.47 9.78 -25.11
N LEU A 192 -6.48 10.38 -25.75
CA LEU A 192 -6.51 11.69 -26.36
C LEU A 192 -6.68 11.55 -27.88
N ILE A 193 -7.85 11.91 -28.39
CA ILE A 193 -8.14 11.91 -29.83
C ILE A 193 -7.85 13.30 -30.39
N GLY A 194 -6.75 13.42 -31.14
CA GLY A 194 -6.22 14.66 -31.71
C GLY A 194 -4.91 15.10 -31.05
N GLY A 195 -3.79 14.88 -31.74
CA GLY A 195 -2.43 15.28 -31.37
C GLY A 195 -2.12 16.75 -31.69
N VAL A 196 -3.06 17.65 -31.40
CA VAL A 196 -2.82 19.11 -31.53
C VAL A 196 -2.03 19.64 -30.34
N HIS A 197 -1.55 20.89 -30.42
CA HIS A 197 -0.71 21.54 -29.40
C HIS A 197 -1.25 21.47 -27.96
N ILE A 198 -2.58 21.36 -27.76
CA ILE A 198 -3.23 21.22 -26.45
C ILE A 198 -3.01 19.81 -25.84
N ALA A 199 -2.85 18.79 -26.68
CA ALA A 199 -2.66 17.41 -26.21
C ALA A 199 -1.32 17.21 -25.48
N ILE A 200 -0.31 18.02 -25.80
CA ILE A 200 1.01 17.96 -25.16
C ILE A 200 0.92 18.26 -23.65
N PRO A 201 0.53 19.48 -23.21
CA PRO A 201 0.46 19.79 -21.79
C PRO A 201 -0.58 18.95 -21.06
N LEU A 202 -1.69 18.59 -21.72
CA LEU A 202 -2.68 17.70 -21.13
C LEU A 202 -2.10 16.30 -20.84
N SER A 203 -1.30 15.75 -21.76
CA SER A 203 -0.66 14.45 -21.55
C SER A 203 0.39 14.50 -20.43
N GLU A 204 1.12 15.60 -20.29
CA GLU A 204 2.11 15.78 -19.23
C GLU A 204 1.43 15.86 -17.85
N ILE A 205 0.39 16.69 -17.72
CA ILE A 205 -0.38 16.80 -16.47
C ILE A 205 -1.01 15.45 -16.13
N ALA A 206 -1.61 14.76 -17.11
CA ALA A 206 -2.22 13.45 -16.91
C ALA A 206 -1.20 12.40 -16.40
N LYS A 207 0.02 12.39 -16.95
CA LYS A 207 1.10 11.52 -16.46
C LYS A 207 1.50 11.86 -15.02
N MET A 208 1.60 13.15 -14.67
CA MET A 208 1.94 13.58 -13.30
C MET A 208 0.92 13.11 -12.26
N ILE A 209 -0.37 13.05 -12.61
CA ILE A 209 -1.43 12.53 -11.74
C ILE A 209 -1.62 11.00 -11.86
N GLY A 210 -0.74 10.31 -12.58
CA GLY A 210 -0.69 8.85 -12.63
C GLY A 210 -1.54 8.18 -13.71
N TYR A 211 -2.02 8.91 -14.72
CA TYR A 211 -2.70 8.32 -15.88
C TYR A 211 -1.70 7.79 -16.90
N ARG A 212 -2.04 6.65 -17.49
CA ARG A 212 -1.47 6.19 -18.76
C ARG A 212 -2.09 7.00 -19.89
N THR A 213 -1.30 7.65 -20.73
CA THR A 213 -1.81 8.47 -21.83
C THR A 213 -1.60 7.78 -23.18
N ILE A 214 -2.64 7.73 -24.01
CA ILE A 214 -2.57 7.28 -25.41
C ILE A 214 -3.03 8.44 -26.28
N VAL A 215 -2.20 8.89 -27.22
CA VAL A 215 -2.56 9.94 -28.20
C VAL A 215 -2.84 9.28 -29.54
N ILE A 216 -3.97 9.61 -30.16
CA ILE A 216 -4.40 9.11 -31.45
C ILE A 216 -4.63 10.31 -32.38
N ASP A 217 -3.87 10.40 -33.47
CA ASP A 217 -4.08 11.42 -34.51
C ASP A 217 -4.08 10.76 -35.91
N PRO A 218 -5.09 11.03 -36.77
CA PRO A 218 -5.13 10.46 -38.11
C PRO A 218 -4.10 11.09 -39.07
N ARG A 219 -3.49 12.22 -38.72
CA ARG A 219 -2.52 12.93 -39.56
C ARG A 219 -1.12 12.36 -39.29
N ARG A 220 -0.50 11.78 -40.31
CA ARG A 220 0.88 11.23 -40.23
C ARG A 220 1.94 12.24 -39.77
N SER A 221 1.70 13.54 -39.93
CA SER A 221 2.62 14.59 -39.47
C SER A 221 2.68 14.74 -37.95
N PHE A 222 1.78 14.08 -37.20
CA PHE A 222 1.61 14.22 -35.75
C PHE A 222 1.74 12.89 -34.98
N GLY A 223 2.19 11.81 -35.64
CA GLY A 223 2.28 10.45 -35.06
C GLY A 223 3.65 9.82 -35.27
#